data_AF-A0A6I1FAZ6-F1
#
_entry.id   AF-A0A6I1FAZ6-F1
#
_cell.length_a   1.000
_cell.length_b   1.000
_cell.length_c   1.000
_cell.angle_alpha   90.00
_cell.angle_beta   90.00
_cell.angle_gamma   90.00
#
_symmetry.space_group_name_H-M   'P 1'
#
loop_
_entity.id
_entity.type
_entity.pdbx_description
1 polymer ?
#
loop_
_entity_poly.entity_id
_entity_poly.type
_entity_poly.pdbx_seq_one_letter_code
_entity_poly.pdbx_strand_id
1 'polypeptide(L)'
;MTCYLFRLILACIYLQKFHGFKRFKKTKNRLYKETVQNKVISPVVGRFLCFIERLFDIIKTNGKRGCLRLKGSSHLAIGGAAGLGVALYLHTDPLTTASLIGIGSVAGLAPDLDVNGKLSNRITISKKWLILFFAAAGLLLIGYSYFTLSGFTQPAGFVIGLCLMLLPRLFIKQRTMLFVTGAALAYAAWYTDIFWLLLLSIFIIVSSFLAHRSLTHSIIGTACFAAIAWHFEQSVQLEGSFLAGTLAYASHLVADMKIWPVNKKGVKWFQPLFNKEF
;
A
#
# COMPACT_ATOMS: atom_id res chain seq x y z
N MET A 1 24.36 11.38 15.91
CA MET A 1 23.86 10.05 15.47
C MET A 1 23.36 10.00 14.03
N THR A 2 22.70 11.05 13.52
CA THR A 2 22.21 11.18 12.12
C THR A 2 23.31 10.99 11.05
N CYS A 3 24.53 11.47 11.30
CA CYS A 3 25.66 11.29 10.37
C CYS A 3 26.16 9.83 10.26
N TYR A 4 25.99 9.02 11.32
CA TYR A 4 26.45 7.63 11.34
C TYR A 4 25.49 6.69 10.62
N LEU A 5 24.18 6.89 10.75
CA LEU A 5 23.17 6.08 10.06
C LEU A 5 23.24 6.30 8.55
N PHE A 6 23.42 7.56 8.12
CA PHE A 6 23.60 7.90 6.71
C PHE A 6 24.91 7.32 6.14
N ARG A 7 26.02 7.39 6.90
CA ARG A 7 27.29 6.74 6.52
C ARG A 7 27.19 5.20 6.50
N LEU A 8 26.37 4.58 7.35
CA LEU A 8 26.17 3.13 7.35
C LEU A 8 25.33 2.66 6.15
N ILE A 9 24.29 3.41 5.80
CA ILE A 9 23.45 3.15 4.63
C ILE A 9 24.29 3.32 3.35
N LEU A 10 25.07 4.40 3.24
CA LEU A 10 26.01 4.61 2.14
C LEU A 10 27.11 3.55 2.09
N ALA A 11 27.67 3.11 3.23
CA ALA A 11 28.68 2.06 3.28
C ALA A 11 28.12 0.69 2.86
N CYS A 12 26.89 0.36 3.24
CA CYS A 12 26.19 -0.86 2.79
C CYS A 12 25.94 -0.82 1.28
N ILE A 13 25.51 0.33 0.74
CA ILE A 13 25.32 0.52 -0.71
C ILE A 13 26.66 0.46 -1.46
N TYR A 14 27.73 1.06 -0.91
CA TYR A 14 29.06 1.10 -1.52
C TYR A 14 29.77 -0.26 -1.50
N LEU A 15 29.63 -1.02 -0.41
CA LEU A 15 30.20 -2.37 -0.28
C LEU A 15 29.50 -3.41 -1.15
N GLN A 16 28.22 -3.22 -1.47
CA GLN A 16 27.50 -4.06 -2.44
C GLN A 16 27.98 -3.85 -3.88
N LYS A 17 28.60 -2.70 -4.19
CA LYS A 17 28.98 -2.32 -5.56
C LYS A 17 30.37 -2.79 -5.99
N PHE A 18 31.28 -3.13 -5.06
CA PHE A 18 32.71 -3.22 -5.42
C PHE A 18 33.52 -4.46 -5.01
N HIS A 19 33.01 -5.44 -4.27
CA HIS A 19 33.86 -6.60 -3.91
C HIS A 19 33.18 -7.97 -4.02
N GLY A 20 33.88 -8.88 -4.69
CA GLY A 20 33.56 -10.30 -4.78
C GLY A 20 33.25 -10.93 -3.42
N PHE A 21 32.12 -11.63 -3.39
CA PHE A 21 31.36 -12.13 -2.24
C PHE A 21 32.17 -12.90 -1.17
N LYS A 22 33.31 -13.50 -1.51
CA LYS A 22 34.12 -14.31 -0.59
C LYS A 22 34.93 -13.48 0.42
N ARG A 23 35.38 -12.26 0.09
CA ARG A 23 36.09 -11.39 1.06
C ARG A 23 35.14 -10.68 2.02
N PHE A 24 33.89 -10.45 1.61
CA PHE A 24 32.87 -9.75 2.40
C PHE A 24 32.49 -10.47 3.71
N LYS A 25 32.39 -11.81 3.67
CA LYS A 25 32.01 -12.61 4.85
C LYS A 25 33.03 -12.53 5.99
N LYS A 26 34.32 -12.42 5.65
CA LYS A 26 35.43 -12.36 6.64
C LYS A 26 35.55 -10.97 7.28
N THR A 27 35.36 -9.90 6.50
CA THR A 27 35.38 -8.52 7.02
C THR A 27 34.11 -8.18 7.82
N LYS A 28 32.95 -8.72 7.42
CA LYS A 28 31.65 -8.54 8.10
C LYS A 28 31.65 -9.09 9.53
N ASN A 29 32.21 -10.29 9.74
CA ASN A 29 32.31 -10.87 11.08
C ASN A 29 33.26 -10.09 12.01
N ARG A 30 34.28 -9.41 11.46
CA ARG A 30 35.20 -8.58 12.24
C ARG A 30 34.57 -7.25 12.66
N LEU A 31 33.91 -6.55 11.72
CA LEU A 31 33.17 -5.32 11.99
C LEU A 31 31.98 -5.54 12.95
N TYR A 32 31.24 -6.64 12.80
CA TYR A 32 30.15 -6.96 13.72
C TYR A 32 30.67 -7.20 15.15
N LYS A 33 31.80 -7.90 15.31
CA LYS A 33 32.44 -8.11 16.62
C LYS A 33 32.91 -6.78 17.25
N GLU A 34 33.59 -5.94 16.47
CA GLU A 34 34.10 -4.64 16.95
C GLU A 34 32.97 -3.65 17.27
N THR A 35 31.84 -3.69 16.55
CA THR A 35 30.73 -2.75 16.76
C THR A 35 29.81 -3.17 17.92
N VAL A 36 29.64 -4.48 18.14
CA VAL A 36 28.84 -5.02 19.25
C VAL A 36 29.62 -5.00 20.57
N GLN A 37 30.95 -5.22 20.56
CA GLN A 37 31.76 -5.11 21.78
C GLN A 37 31.97 -3.67 22.25
N ASN A 38 32.00 -2.67 21.36
CA ASN A 38 32.24 -1.27 21.74
C ASN A 38 31.00 -0.49 22.22
N LYS A 39 29.87 -1.14 22.52
CA LYS A 39 28.63 -0.50 23.03
C LYS A 39 28.09 0.67 22.16
N VAL A 40 28.53 0.81 20.91
CA VAL A 40 28.13 1.95 20.05
C VAL A 40 26.74 1.76 19.43
N ILE A 41 26.24 0.53 19.37
CA ILE A 41 24.94 0.20 18.79
C ILE A 41 24.13 -0.60 19.81
N SER A 42 22.91 -0.14 20.13
CA SER A 42 22.05 -0.86 21.06
C SER A 42 21.74 -2.27 20.52
N PRO A 43 21.60 -3.29 21.40
CA PRO A 43 21.26 -4.66 21.00
C PRO A 43 19.90 -4.76 20.27
N VAL A 44 19.11 -3.69 20.27
CA VAL A 44 17.87 -3.53 19.50
C VAL A 44 18.16 -3.25 18.02
N VAL A 45 19.08 -2.33 17.72
CA VAL A 45 19.46 -2.00 16.33
C VAL A 45 20.17 -3.17 15.66
N GLY A 46 20.98 -3.94 16.40
CA GLY A 46 21.59 -5.18 15.90
C GLY A 46 20.55 -6.25 15.52
N ARG A 47 19.46 -6.37 16.30
CA ARG A 47 18.35 -7.27 16.00
C ARG A 47 17.50 -6.81 14.82
N PHE A 48 17.30 -5.50 14.67
CA PHE A 48 16.60 -4.92 13.51
C PHE A 48 17.37 -5.14 12.20
N LEU A 49 18.69 -4.90 12.18
CA LEU A 49 19.53 -5.17 11.00
C LEU A 49 19.53 -6.67 10.63
N CYS A 50 19.59 -7.55 11.62
CA CYS A 50 19.51 -9.00 11.41
C CYS A 50 18.12 -9.42 10.88
N PHE A 51 17.04 -8.80 11.36
CA PHE A 51 15.68 -9.03 10.85
C PHE A 51 15.51 -8.55 9.41
N ILE A 52 16.02 -7.38 9.06
CA ILE A 52 16.03 -6.86 7.68
C ILE A 52 16.81 -7.81 6.76
N GLU A 53 18.00 -8.30 7.17
CA GLU A 53 18.75 -9.29 6.39
C GLU A 53 17.96 -10.60 6.19
N ARG A 54 17.29 -11.10 7.23
CA ARG A 54 16.44 -12.30 7.14
C ARG A 54 15.22 -12.10 6.25
N LEU A 55 14.62 -10.91 6.28
CA LEU A 55 13.50 -10.53 5.41
C LEU A 55 13.95 -10.51 3.95
N PHE A 56 15.14 -9.95 3.66
CA PHE A 56 15.74 -9.97 2.33
C PHE A 56 16.04 -11.39 1.83
N ASP A 57 16.50 -12.29 2.70
CA ASP A 57 16.74 -13.70 2.33
C ASP A 57 15.42 -14.45 2.02
N ILE A 58 14.34 -14.19 2.77
CA ILE A 58 13.01 -14.75 2.51
C ILE A 58 12.43 -14.24 1.17
N ILE A 59 12.67 -12.98 0.83
CA ILE A 59 12.27 -12.39 -0.46
C ILE A 59 13.04 -13.04 -1.62
N LYS A 60 14.31 -13.41 -1.40
CA LYS A 60 15.19 -13.99 -2.43
C LYS A 60 14.89 -15.46 -2.76
N THR A 61 14.43 -16.25 -1.79
CA THR A 61 14.17 -17.70 -1.98
C THR A 61 12.90 -18.00 -2.77
N ASN A 62 11.98 -17.05 -2.92
CA ASN A 62 10.80 -17.19 -3.79
C ASN A 62 11.08 -16.92 -5.29
N GLY A 63 12.35 -16.70 -5.66
CA GLY A 63 12.80 -16.27 -6.98
C GLY A 63 13.03 -17.33 -8.06
N LYS A 64 12.33 -18.47 -8.02
CA LYS A 64 12.40 -19.49 -9.09
C LYS A 64 11.09 -19.56 -9.87
N ARG A 65 10.86 -18.58 -10.75
CA ARG A 65 10.10 -18.66 -12.03
C ARG A 65 10.11 -17.28 -12.70
N GLY A 66 10.34 -17.25 -14.02
CA GLY A 66 10.65 -16.05 -14.81
C GLY A 66 9.65 -14.90 -14.64
N CYS A 67 10.19 -13.68 -14.62
CA CYS A 67 9.54 -12.39 -14.34
C CYS A 67 9.23 -12.12 -12.85
N LEU A 68 10.30 -11.78 -12.11
CA LEU A 68 10.31 -11.48 -10.68
C LEU A 68 9.77 -10.07 -10.35
N ARG A 69 8.45 -9.84 -10.44
CA ARG A 69 7.86 -8.67 -9.74
C ARG A 69 7.62 -9.04 -8.28
N LEU A 70 8.02 -8.19 -7.32
CA LEU A 70 7.63 -8.37 -5.92
C LEU A 70 6.10 -8.42 -5.86
N LYS A 71 5.56 -9.39 -5.12
CA LYS A 71 4.11 -9.57 -4.99
C LYS A 71 3.62 -8.66 -3.87
N GLY A 72 2.34 -8.30 -3.87
CA GLY A 72 1.73 -7.52 -2.77
C GLY A 72 1.97 -8.09 -1.37
N SER A 73 2.20 -9.41 -1.21
CA SER A 73 2.61 -9.98 0.09
C SER A 73 3.98 -9.50 0.57
N SER A 74 4.92 -9.29 -0.34
CA SER A 74 6.25 -8.76 -0.02
C SER A 74 6.15 -7.30 0.40
N HIS A 75 5.34 -6.49 -0.30
CA HIS A 75 5.11 -5.08 0.07
C HIS A 75 4.42 -4.96 1.43
N LEU A 76 3.43 -5.81 1.71
CA LEU A 76 2.81 -5.92 3.04
C LEU A 76 3.88 -6.23 4.11
N ALA A 77 4.73 -7.23 3.89
CA ALA A 77 5.75 -7.63 4.86
C ALA A 77 6.82 -6.55 5.07
N ILE A 78 7.27 -5.88 4.00
CA ILE A 78 8.22 -4.77 4.08
C ILE A 78 7.59 -3.58 4.82
N GLY A 79 6.33 -3.24 4.51
CA GLY A 79 5.59 -2.20 5.22
C GLY A 79 5.42 -2.51 6.72
N GLY A 80 5.08 -3.75 7.06
CA GLY A 80 5.01 -4.20 8.46
C GLY A 80 6.36 -4.14 9.16
N ALA A 81 7.45 -4.48 8.47
CA ALA A 81 8.82 -4.34 8.98
C ALA A 81 9.20 -2.87 9.22
N ALA A 82 8.76 -1.95 8.37
CA ALA A 82 8.94 -0.51 8.59
C ALA A 82 8.18 -0.06 9.85
N GLY A 83 6.92 -0.50 10.02
CA GLY A 83 6.14 -0.24 11.24
C GLY A 83 6.80 -0.78 12.50
N LEU A 84 7.32 -2.01 12.47
CA LEU A 84 8.12 -2.58 13.57
C LEU A 84 9.39 -1.74 13.84
N GLY A 85 10.07 -1.27 12.79
CA GLY A 85 11.24 -0.41 12.93
C GLY A 85 10.95 0.88 13.69
N VAL A 86 9.80 1.51 13.40
CA VAL A 86 9.33 2.71 14.10
C VAL A 86 8.98 2.39 15.55
N ALA A 87 8.25 1.30 15.80
CA ALA A 87 7.92 0.86 17.16
C ALA A 87 9.17 0.62 18.02
N LEU A 88 10.20 -0.01 17.45
CA LEU A 88 11.48 -0.24 18.12
C LEU A 88 12.27 1.06 18.35
N TYR A 89 12.16 2.03 17.44
CA TYR A 89 12.80 3.34 17.58
C TYR A 89 12.18 4.17 18.70
N LEU A 90 10.85 4.11 18.84
CA LEU A 90 10.08 4.84 19.84
C LEU A 90 9.93 4.07 21.17
N HIS A 91 10.43 2.83 21.25
CA HIS A 91 10.31 1.97 22.44
C HIS A 91 8.86 1.78 22.91
N THR A 92 7.95 1.56 21.96
CA THR A 92 6.51 1.49 22.22
C THR A 92 6.11 0.21 22.94
N ASP A 93 4.98 0.23 23.65
CA ASP A 93 4.39 -0.96 24.27
C ASP A 93 3.91 -2.00 23.23
N PRO A 94 3.56 -3.24 23.63
CA PRO A 94 3.19 -4.28 22.68
C PRO A 94 1.95 -3.97 21.83
N LEU A 95 0.97 -3.24 22.36
CA LEU A 95 -0.27 -2.94 21.64
C LEU A 95 -0.01 -1.89 20.57
N THR A 96 0.66 -0.80 20.93
CA THR A 96 1.08 0.24 19.98
C THR A 96 2.04 -0.31 18.92
N THR A 97 2.95 -1.22 19.30
CA THR A 97 3.81 -1.95 18.35
C THR A 97 2.98 -2.71 17.31
N ALA A 98 1.97 -3.47 17.76
CA ALA A 98 1.09 -4.20 16.86
C ALA A 98 0.31 -3.25 15.93
N SER A 99 -0.19 -2.13 16.45
CA SER A 99 -0.87 -1.11 15.65
C SER A 99 0.06 -0.50 14.59
N LEU A 100 1.31 -0.15 14.94
CA LEU A 100 2.28 0.41 14.00
C LEU A 100 2.68 -0.59 12.90
N ILE A 101 2.82 -1.88 13.24
CA ILE A 101 3.03 -2.95 12.25
C ILE A 101 1.83 -3.05 11.31
N GLY A 102 0.60 -2.99 11.85
CA GLY A 102 -0.64 -3.02 11.06
C GLY A 102 -0.73 -1.84 10.10
N ILE A 103 -0.50 -0.62 10.60
CA ILE A 103 -0.49 0.62 9.81
C ILE A 103 0.56 0.53 8.70
N GLY A 104 1.78 0.13 9.04
CA GLY A 104 2.86 -0.04 8.06
C GLY A 104 2.50 -1.09 7.00
N SER A 105 1.89 -2.20 7.40
CA SER A 105 1.47 -3.27 6.48
C SER A 105 0.42 -2.79 5.46
N VAL A 106 -0.54 -1.98 5.91
CA VAL A 106 -1.58 -1.40 5.03
C VAL A 106 -1.01 -0.28 4.16
N ALA A 107 -0.20 0.61 4.73
CA ALA A 107 0.43 1.72 4.01
C ALA A 107 1.40 1.24 2.93
N GLY A 108 2.13 0.15 3.19
CA GLY A 108 3.01 -0.49 2.20
C GLY A 108 2.25 -1.07 0.99
N LEU A 109 0.94 -1.24 1.07
CA LEU A 109 0.10 -1.68 -0.05
C LEU A 109 -0.63 -0.53 -0.76
N ALA A 110 -0.61 0.68 -0.20
CA ALA A 110 -1.33 1.83 -0.73
C ALA A 110 -0.89 2.24 -2.16
N PRO A 111 0.39 2.16 -2.56
CA PRO A 111 0.80 2.49 -3.93
C PRO A 111 0.15 1.58 -4.99
N ASP A 112 -0.10 0.32 -4.65
CA ASP A 112 -0.72 -0.71 -5.50
C ASP A 112 -2.27 -0.62 -5.53
N LEU A 113 -2.87 0.43 -4.96
CA LEU A 113 -4.31 0.68 -5.08
C LEU A 113 -4.72 1.01 -6.51
N ASP A 114 -3.81 1.54 -7.34
CA ASP A 114 -4.06 1.90 -8.75
C ASP A 114 -4.30 0.69 -9.68
N VAL A 115 -4.06 -0.53 -9.17
CA VAL A 115 -4.28 -1.78 -9.89
C VAL A 115 -5.17 -2.74 -9.12
N ASN A 116 -5.53 -3.85 -9.78
CA ASN A 116 -6.20 -5.01 -9.19
C ASN A 116 -5.28 -5.74 -8.19
N GLY A 117 -4.66 -5.00 -7.27
CA GLY A 117 -3.77 -5.48 -6.23
C GLY A 117 -4.52 -6.10 -5.06
N LYS A 118 -3.77 -6.64 -4.10
CA LYS A 118 -4.33 -7.34 -2.94
C LYS A 118 -5.18 -6.43 -2.06
N LEU A 119 -4.74 -5.18 -1.88
CA LEU A 119 -5.46 -4.21 -1.06
C LEU A 119 -6.75 -3.75 -1.73
N SER A 120 -6.70 -3.38 -3.03
CA SER A 120 -7.88 -3.03 -3.81
C SER A 120 -8.93 -4.15 -3.75
N ASN A 121 -8.56 -5.41 -4.00
CA ASN A 121 -9.52 -6.54 -3.95
C ASN A 121 -10.13 -6.80 -2.55
N ARG A 122 -9.46 -6.37 -1.47
CA ARG A 122 -9.93 -6.57 -0.09
C ARG A 122 -10.81 -5.42 0.37
N ILE A 123 -10.47 -4.19 -0.02
CA ILE A 123 -11.19 -2.96 0.35
C ILE A 123 -12.43 -2.77 -0.52
N THR A 124 -12.36 -3.13 -1.81
CA THR A 124 -13.53 -3.02 -2.68
C THR A 124 -14.60 -4.04 -2.32
N ILE A 125 -15.87 -3.63 -2.41
CA ILE A 125 -17.02 -4.53 -2.30
C ILE A 125 -16.85 -5.69 -3.30
N SER A 126 -17.33 -6.89 -2.96
CA SER A 126 -17.26 -7.99 -3.92
C SER A 126 -18.16 -7.68 -5.12
N LYS A 127 -17.61 -7.81 -6.33
CA LYS A 127 -18.38 -7.65 -7.58
C LYS A 127 -19.64 -8.53 -7.58
N LYS A 128 -19.56 -9.74 -7.01
CA LYS A 128 -20.68 -10.68 -6.92
C LYS A 128 -21.82 -10.13 -6.06
N TRP A 129 -21.50 -9.60 -4.87
CA TRP A 129 -22.49 -9.05 -3.95
C TRP A 129 -23.18 -7.83 -4.52
N LEU A 130 -22.42 -6.96 -5.18
CA LEU A 130 -22.99 -5.77 -5.78
C LEU A 130 -23.86 -6.10 -7.01
N ILE A 131 -23.46 -7.08 -7.84
CA ILE A 131 -24.35 -7.61 -8.91
C ILE A 131 -25.62 -8.21 -8.30
N LEU A 132 -25.51 -8.97 -7.21
CA LEU A 132 -26.66 -9.58 -6.56
C LEU A 132 -27.61 -8.52 -5.99
N PHE A 133 -27.08 -7.47 -5.38
CA PHE A 133 -27.86 -6.34 -4.87
C PHE A 133 -28.68 -5.68 -5.98
N PHE A 134 -28.06 -5.29 -7.09
CA PHE A 134 -28.78 -4.70 -8.22
C PHE A 134 -29.76 -5.67 -8.87
N ALA A 135 -29.44 -6.97 -8.92
CA ALA A 135 -30.35 -7.97 -9.43
C ALA A 135 -31.60 -8.13 -8.54
N ALA A 136 -31.43 -8.12 -7.22
CA ALA A 136 -32.55 -8.16 -6.28
C ALA A 136 -33.41 -6.89 -6.36
N ALA A 137 -32.77 -5.71 -6.44
CA ALA A 137 -33.48 -4.44 -6.62
C ALA A 137 -34.26 -4.39 -7.94
N GLY A 138 -33.67 -4.86 -9.04
CA GLY A 138 -34.34 -4.95 -10.34
C GLY A 138 -35.53 -5.91 -10.32
N LEU A 139 -35.39 -7.06 -9.65
CA LEU A 139 -36.49 -8.02 -9.49
C LEU A 139 -37.64 -7.43 -8.66
N LEU A 140 -37.34 -6.75 -7.55
CA LEU A 140 -38.34 -6.07 -6.74
C LEU A 140 -39.05 -4.97 -7.53
N LEU A 141 -38.33 -4.19 -8.33
CA LEU A 141 -38.91 -3.15 -9.17
C LEU A 141 -39.84 -3.73 -10.25
N ILE A 142 -39.46 -4.85 -10.86
CA ILE A 142 -40.32 -5.59 -11.80
C ILE A 142 -41.61 -6.03 -11.11
N GLY A 143 -41.50 -6.64 -9.91
CA GLY A 143 -42.65 -7.05 -9.13
C GLY A 143 -43.58 -5.88 -8.78
N TYR A 144 -43.01 -4.79 -8.28
CA TYR A 144 -43.75 -3.57 -7.97
C TYR A 144 -44.47 -3.01 -9.21
N SER A 145 -43.78 -2.97 -10.34
CA SER A 145 -44.34 -2.50 -11.60
C SER A 145 -45.51 -3.36 -12.06
N TYR A 146 -45.40 -4.68 -11.95
CA TYR A 146 -46.45 -5.60 -12.32
C TYR A 146 -47.73 -5.43 -11.48
N PHE A 147 -47.59 -5.31 -10.14
CA PHE A 147 -48.73 -5.28 -9.23
C PHE A 147 -49.36 -3.89 -9.05
N THR A 148 -48.58 -2.81 -9.18
CA THR A 148 -49.04 -1.46 -8.76
C THR A 148 -49.19 -0.48 -9.92
N LEU A 149 -48.36 -0.59 -10.96
CA LEU A 149 -48.33 0.38 -12.06
C LEU A 149 -49.24 -0.06 -13.22
N SER A 150 -49.73 0.92 -13.98
CA SER A 150 -50.58 0.69 -15.15
C SER A 150 -50.28 1.70 -16.26
N GLY A 151 -50.71 1.39 -17.49
CA GLY A 151 -50.43 2.23 -18.66
C GLY A 151 -48.94 2.24 -19.01
N PHE A 152 -48.39 3.39 -19.42
CA PHE A 152 -47.01 3.50 -19.90
C PHE A 152 -45.94 3.35 -18.81
N THR A 153 -46.28 3.53 -17.53
CA THR A 153 -45.32 3.42 -16.43
C THR A 153 -45.00 1.95 -16.10
N GLN A 154 -45.93 1.03 -16.37
CA GLN A 154 -45.75 -0.40 -16.15
C GLN A 154 -44.63 -1.00 -17.01
N PRO A 155 -44.64 -0.92 -18.36
CA PRO A 155 -43.54 -1.44 -19.18
C PRO A 155 -42.23 -0.68 -18.93
N ALA A 156 -42.27 0.61 -18.57
CA ALA A 156 -41.07 1.35 -18.19
C ALA A 156 -40.40 0.75 -16.94
N GLY A 157 -41.17 0.42 -15.89
CA GLY A 157 -40.65 -0.24 -14.70
C GLY A 157 -40.05 -1.62 -14.98
N PHE A 158 -40.64 -2.39 -15.91
CA PHE A 158 -40.08 -3.65 -16.39
C PHE A 158 -38.72 -3.44 -17.07
N VAL A 159 -38.63 -2.50 -18.03
CA VAL A 159 -37.39 -2.20 -18.76
C VAL A 159 -36.30 -1.74 -17.79
N ILE A 160 -36.61 -0.82 -16.87
CA ILE A 160 -35.64 -0.33 -15.88
C ILE A 160 -35.18 -1.47 -14.96
N GLY A 161 -36.09 -2.33 -14.48
CA GLY A 161 -35.73 -3.46 -13.62
C GLY A 161 -34.86 -4.50 -14.35
N LEU A 162 -35.15 -4.81 -15.62
CA LEU A 162 -34.33 -5.67 -16.47
C LEU A 162 -32.94 -5.06 -16.70
N CYS A 163 -32.88 -3.76 -16.98
CA CYS A 163 -31.63 -3.02 -17.08
C CYS A 163 -30.83 -3.11 -15.78
N LEU A 164 -31.44 -2.89 -14.62
CA LEU A 164 -30.78 -3.02 -13.31
C LEU A 164 -30.25 -4.44 -13.06
N MET A 165 -30.93 -5.48 -13.52
CA MET A 165 -30.44 -6.86 -13.40
C MET A 165 -29.23 -7.15 -14.31
N LEU A 166 -29.22 -6.62 -15.53
CA LEU A 166 -28.27 -7.02 -16.59
C LEU A 166 -27.07 -6.08 -16.72
N LEU A 167 -27.27 -4.75 -16.69
CA LEU A 167 -26.20 -3.76 -16.90
C LEU A 167 -25.01 -3.92 -15.95
N PRO A 168 -25.19 -4.17 -14.63
CA PRO A 168 -24.08 -4.27 -13.69
C PRO A 168 -23.05 -5.33 -14.07
N ARG A 169 -23.45 -6.40 -14.77
CA ARG A 169 -22.49 -7.43 -15.21
C ARG A 169 -21.51 -6.89 -16.26
N LEU A 170 -21.97 -5.96 -17.10
CA LEU A 170 -21.22 -5.39 -18.22
C LEU A 170 -20.35 -4.21 -17.80
N PHE A 171 -20.88 -3.31 -16.96
CA PHE A 171 -20.20 -2.04 -16.63
C PHE A 171 -19.27 -2.12 -15.41
N ILE A 172 -19.43 -3.14 -14.55
CA ILE A 172 -18.69 -3.19 -13.30
C ILE A 172 -17.32 -3.82 -13.49
N LYS A 173 -16.35 -2.94 -13.73
CA LYS A 173 -14.91 -3.21 -13.72
C LYS A 173 -14.34 -2.95 -12.33
N GLN A 174 -13.17 -3.51 -12.04
CA GLN A 174 -12.50 -3.32 -10.74
C GLN A 174 -12.21 -1.85 -10.42
N ARG A 175 -11.86 -1.03 -11.43
CA ARG A 175 -11.66 0.42 -11.26
C ARG A 175 -12.92 1.14 -10.79
N THR A 176 -14.08 0.78 -11.35
CA THR A 176 -15.38 1.30 -10.91
C THR A 176 -15.66 0.93 -9.46
N MET A 177 -15.30 -0.29 -9.04
CA MET A 177 -15.46 -0.71 -7.64
C MET A 177 -14.59 0.12 -6.70
N LEU A 178 -13.34 0.39 -7.08
CA LEU A 178 -12.45 1.24 -6.28
C LEU A 178 -12.97 2.67 -6.19
N PHE A 179 -13.47 3.23 -7.29
CA PHE A 179 -14.12 4.54 -7.31
C PHE A 179 -15.34 4.58 -6.38
N VAL A 180 -16.25 3.60 -6.49
CA VAL A 180 -17.45 3.53 -5.65
C VAL A 180 -17.07 3.39 -4.17
N THR A 181 -16.07 2.59 -3.84
CA THR A 181 -15.58 2.48 -2.46
C THR A 181 -14.97 3.79 -1.96
N GLY A 182 -14.17 4.48 -2.79
CA GLY A 182 -13.66 5.82 -2.48
C GLY A 182 -14.79 6.82 -2.26
N ALA A 183 -15.81 6.86 -3.11
CA ALA A 183 -16.97 7.74 -2.97
C ALA A 183 -17.80 7.44 -1.71
N ALA A 184 -18.01 6.17 -1.39
CA ALA A 184 -18.70 5.76 -0.16
C ALA A 184 -17.92 6.18 1.09
N LEU A 185 -16.59 6.02 1.09
CA LEU A 185 -15.72 6.52 2.16
C LEU A 185 -15.73 8.04 2.26
N ALA A 186 -15.75 8.75 1.13
CA ALA A 186 -15.84 10.22 1.10
C ALA A 186 -17.14 10.71 1.73
N TYR A 187 -18.26 10.08 1.38
CA TYR A 187 -19.56 10.38 1.98
C TYR A 187 -19.57 10.10 3.50
N ALA A 188 -19.03 8.95 3.92
CA ALA A 188 -18.93 8.62 5.34
C ALA A 188 -18.01 9.60 6.09
N ALA A 189 -16.87 9.97 5.51
CA ALA A 189 -15.93 10.94 6.09
C ALA A 189 -16.55 12.33 6.22
N TRP A 190 -17.29 12.78 5.20
CA TRP A 190 -18.04 14.02 5.25
C TRP A 190 -19.11 14.00 6.34
N TYR A 191 -19.87 12.91 6.44
CA TYR A 191 -20.93 12.76 7.44
C TYR A 191 -20.40 12.70 8.88
N THR A 192 -19.20 12.16 9.07
CA THR A 192 -18.55 12.00 10.39
C THR A 192 -17.53 13.08 10.71
N ASP A 193 -17.30 14.03 9.79
CA ASP A 193 -16.30 15.10 9.88
C ASP A 193 -14.86 14.60 10.14
N ILE A 194 -14.51 13.43 9.59
CA ILE A 194 -13.18 12.82 9.75
C ILE A 194 -12.28 13.23 8.58
N PHE A 195 -11.52 14.31 8.76
CA PHE A 195 -10.73 14.93 7.68
C PHE A 195 -9.68 14.01 7.03
N TRP A 196 -8.93 13.22 7.80
CA TRP A 196 -7.92 12.31 7.21
C TRP A 196 -8.56 11.21 6.35
N LEU A 197 -9.78 10.76 6.71
CA LEU A 197 -10.53 9.78 5.96
C LEU A 197 -11.05 10.39 4.64
N LEU A 198 -11.42 11.67 4.67
CA LEU A 198 -11.78 12.44 3.48
C LEU A 198 -10.58 12.54 2.52
N LEU A 199 -9.40 12.90 3.01
CA LEU A 199 -8.18 12.94 2.18
C LEU A 199 -7.83 11.55 1.60
N LEU A 200 -7.93 10.50 2.41
CA LEU A 200 -7.72 9.12 1.96
C LEU A 200 -8.73 8.71 0.87
N SER A 201 -9.99 9.09 1.04
CA SER A 201 -11.04 8.80 0.07
C SER A 201 -10.79 9.48 -1.29
N ILE A 202 -10.36 10.75 -1.27
CA ILE A 202 -9.98 11.51 -2.47
C ILE A 202 -8.77 10.83 -3.13
N PHE A 203 -7.77 10.42 -2.35
CA PHE A 203 -6.62 9.68 -2.87
C PHE A 203 -7.02 8.38 -3.58
N ILE A 204 -7.95 7.61 -3.01
CA ILE A 204 -8.48 6.38 -3.61
C ILE A 204 -9.25 6.68 -4.91
N ILE A 205 -10.11 7.71 -4.91
CA ILE A 205 -10.88 8.14 -6.07
C ILE A 205 -9.93 8.52 -7.21
N VAL A 206 -8.94 9.38 -6.96
CA VAL A 206 -7.95 9.79 -7.95
C VAL A 206 -7.16 8.58 -8.45
N SER A 207 -6.73 7.68 -7.55
CA SER A 207 -6.02 6.45 -7.89
C SER A 207 -6.81 5.53 -8.83
N SER A 208 -8.14 5.55 -8.77
CA SER A 208 -8.98 4.72 -9.65
C SER A 208 -8.93 5.12 -11.14
N PHE A 209 -8.55 6.36 -11.44
CA PHE A 209 -8.41 6.88 -12.80
C PHE A 209 -6.99 6.80 -13.34
N LEU A 210 -6.00 6.58 -12.47
CA LEU A 210 -4.60 6.60 -12.83
C LEU A 210 -4.16 5.31 -13.54
N ALA A 211 -3.15 5.45 -14.41
CA ALA A 211 -2.49 4.31 -15.02
C ALA A 211 -1.56 3.63 -14.02
N HIS A 212 -1.37 2.32 -14.15
CA HIS A 212 -0.49 1.56 -13.26
C HIS A 212 0.92 2.16 -13.22
N ARG A 213 1.46 2.39 -12.02
CA ARG A 213 2.80 2.94 -11.75
C ARG A 213 2.98 4.40 -12.17
N SER A 214 1.91 5.17 -12.11
CA SER A 214 1.96 6.61 -12.38
C SER A 214 2.11 7.41 -11.09
N LEU A 215 1.13 8.25 -10.74
CA LEU A 215 1.22 9.17 -9.61
C LEU A 215 1.37 8.44 -8.27
N THR A 216 0.74 7.28 -8.06
CA THR A 216 0.89 6.49 -6.82
C THR A 216 2.31 5.93 -6.62
N HIS A 217 3.12 5.89 -7.68
CA HIS A 217 4.52 5.48 -7.63
C HIS A 217 5.44 6.69 -7.87
N SER A 218 5.06 7.87 -7.39
CA SER A 218 5.84 9.10 -7.50
C SER A 218 6.17 9.69 -6.12
N ILE A 219 7.13 10.62 -6.10
CA ILE A 219 7.42 11.43 -4.91
C ILE A 219 6.17 12.21 -4.47
N ILE A 220 5.40 12.70 -5.44
CA ILE A 220 4.17 13.44 -5.18
C ILE A 220 3.15 12.53 -4.49
N GLY A 221 2.97 11.30 -4.98
CA GLY A 221 2.12 10.30 -4.34
C GLY A 221 2.54 10.01 -2.90
N THR A 222 3.85 9.91 -2.65
CA THR A 222 4.42 9.73 -1.31
C THR A 222 4.14 10.94 -0.41
N ALA A 223 4.32 12.16 -0.92
CA ALA A 223 4.06 13.39 -0.17
C ALA A 223 2.56 13.54 0.16
N CYS A 224 1.67 13.24 -0.80
CA CYS A 224 0.23 13.21 -0.56
C CYS A 224 -0.14 12.18 0.51
N PHE A 225 0.43 10.97 0.44
CA PHE A 225 0.16 9.94 1.44
C PHE A 225 0.74 10.28 2.82
N ALA A 226 1.92 10.92 2.87
CA ALA A 226 2.51 11.43 4.09
C ALA A 226 1.61 12.49 4.76
N ALA A 227 1.01 13.40 3.99
CA ALA A 227 0.04 14.36 4.51
C ALA A 227 -1.21 13.68 5.10
N ILE A 228 -1.72 12.63 4.44
CA ILE A 228 -2.81 11.80 4.99
C ILE A 228 -2.39 11.16 6.31
N ALA A 229 -1.20 10.55 6.35
CA ALA A 229 -0.67 9.88 7.53
C ALA A 229 -0.43 10.86 8.70
N TRP A 230 -0.06 12.11 8.41
CA TRP A 230 0.06 13.17 9.41
C TRP A 230 -1.30 13.47 10.03
N HIS A 231 -2.33 13.76 9.21
CA HIS A 231 -3.67 14.05 9.72
C HIS A 231 -4.28 12.85 10.47
N PHE A 232 -3.96 11.63 10.04
CA PHE A 232 -4.32 10.41 10.77
C PHE A 232 -3.69 10.39 12.17
N GLU A 233 -2.39 10.66 12.29
CA GLU A 233 -1.70 10.70 13.58
C GLU A 233 -2.32 11.76 14.52
N GLN A 234 -2.57 12.97 14.00
CA GLN A 234 -3.19 14.04 14.79
C GLN A 234 -4.61 13.70 15.24
N SER A 235 -5.36 12.91 14.46
CA SER A 235 -6.72 12.51 14.81
C SER A 235 -6.78 11.34 15.79
N VAL A 236 -5.90 10.34 15.61
CA VAL A 236 -5.92 9.09 16.39
C VAL A 236 -5.00 9.16 17.62
N GLN A 237 -4.08 10.14 17.65
CA GLN A 237 -3.10 10.34 18.73
C GLN A 237 -2.21 9.09 18.95
N LEU A 238 -1.93 8.35 17.88
CA LEU A 238 -1.03 7.20 17.89
C LEU A 238 0.37 7.63 17.41
N GLU A 239 1.24 7.96 18.35
CA GLU A 239 2.62 8.39 18.07
C GLU A 239 3.36 7.39 17.19
N GLY A 240 4.02 7.90 16.14
CA GLY A 240 4.77 7.11 15.19
C GLY A 240 3.94 6.58 14.02
N SER A 241 2.62 6.77 14.00
CA SER A 241 1.77 6.33 12.88
C SER A 241 2.10 7.05 11.58
N PHE A 242 2.40 8.35 11.63
CA PHE A 242 2.90 9.11 10.47
C PHE A 242 4.19 8.51 9.92
N LEU A 243 5.16 8.26 10.80
CA LEU A 243 6.47 7.74 10.41
C LEU A 243 6.35 6.31 9.86
N ALA A 244 5.55 5.45 10.52
CA ALA A 244 5.30 4.09 10.08
C ALA A 244 4.61 4.06 8.71
N GLY A 245 3.57 4.88 8.51
CA GLY A 245 2.85 4.98 7.25
C GLY A 245 3.73 5.52 6.11
N THR A 246 4.47 6.60 6.36
CA THR A 246 5.32 7.25 5.36
C THR A 246 6.51 6.37 4.97
N LEU A 247 7.20 5.77 5.95
CA LEU A 247 8.30 4.85 5.67
C LEU A 247 7.83 3.58 4.97
N ALA A 248 6.66 3.05 5.32
CA ALA A 248 6.09 1.91 4.62
C ALA A 248 5.76 2.24 3.17
N TYR A 249 5.11 3.37 2.90
CA TYR A 249 4.83 3.82 1.53
C TYR A 249 6.13 4.03 0.74
N ALA A 250 7.12 4.73 1.32
CA ALA A 250 8.41 4.96 0.68
C ALA A 250 9.16 3.64 0.42
N SER A 251 9.08 2.68 1.34
CA SER A 251 9.72 1.36 1.19
C SER A 251 9.16 0.58 0.01
N HIS A 252 7.88 0.77 -0.34
CA HIS A 252 7.28 0.19 -1.55
C HIS A 252 7.95 0.74 -2.80
N LEU A 253 8.10 2.07 -2.90
CA LEU A 253 8.74 2.72 -4.06
C LEU A 253 10.21 2.29 -4.18
N VAL A 254 10.93 2.23 -3.07
CA VAL A 254 12.34 1.78 -3.03
C VAL A 254 12.44 0.32 -3.47
N ALA A 255 11.54 -0.55 -2.99
CA ALA A 255 11.49 -1.96 -3.38
C ALA A 255 11.18 -2.15 -4.88
N ASP A 256 10.45 -1.21 -5.48
CA ASP A 256 10.13 -1.21 -6.91
C ASP A 256 11.18 -0.51 -7.80
N MET A 257 12.29 0.00 -7.26
CA MET A 257 13.37 0.60 -8.05
C MET A 257 14.08 -0.41 -8.97
N LYS A 258 14.55 0.08 -10.13
CA LYS A 258 15.27 -0.74 -11.13
C LYS A 258 16.66 -1.19 -10.67
N ILE A 259 17.19 -0.56 -9.62
CA ILE A 259 18.46 -0.92 -8.97
C ILE A 259 18.42 -2.35 -8.42
N TRP A 260 17.24 -2.87 -8.08
CA TRP A 260 17.13 -4.24 -7.61
C TRP A 260 17.06 -5.23 -8.77
N PRO A 261 17.88 -6.31 -8.78
CA PRO A 261 17.92 -7.30 -9.88
C PRO A 261 16.59 -8.06 -10.08
N VAL A 262 15.65 -7.85 -9.16
CA VAL A 262 14.32 -8.43 -9.12
C VAL A 262 13.40 -7.64 -10.09
N ASN A 263 13.39 -6.31 -10.07
CA ASN A 263 12.41 -5.51 -10.82
C ASN A 263 12.99 -4.86 -12.09
N LYS A 264 12.59 -5.36 -13.26
CA LYS A 264 13.05 -4.82 -14.57
C LYS A 264 12.33 -3.55 -15.03
N LYS A 265 11.19 -3.19 -14.43
CA LYS A 265 10.26 -2.18 -14.95
C LYS A 265 10.37 -0.79 -14.30
N GLY A 266 11.23 -0.59 -13.29
CA GLY A 266 11.55 0.71 -12.68
C GLY A 266 10.37 1.50 -12.11
N VAL A 267 10.68 2.64 -11.48
CA VAL A 267 9.71 3.60 -10.93
C VAL A 267 9.98 4.99 -11.54
N LYS A 268 8.92 5.69 -11.93
CA LYS A 268 9.00 7.06 -12.48
C LYS A 268 8.75 8.08 -11.37
N TRP A 269 9.81 8.37 -10.61
CA TRP A 269 9.76 9.21 -9.40
C TRP A 269 9.10 10.58 -9.59
N PHE A 270 9.24 11.17 -10.77
CA PHE A 270 8.85 12.56 -11.04
C PHE A 270 7.57 12.71 -11.87
N GLN A 271 6.76 11.65 -12.05
CA GLN A 271 5.46 11.83 -12.70
C GLN A 271 4.53 12.71 -11.85
N PRO A 272 3.73 13.62 -12.45
CA PRO A 272 3.52 13.80 -13.89
C PRO A 272 4.51 14.76 -14.58
N LEU A 273 5.44 15.37 -13.86
CA LEU A 273 6.35 16.40 -14.38
C LEU A 273 7.43 15.85 -15.34
N PHE A 274 7.97 14.66 -15.06
CA PHE A 274 9.00 14.03 -15.90
C PHE A 274 8.80 12.51 -16.04
N ASN A 275 9.05 11.99 -17.24
CA ASN A 275 8.84 10.58 -17.59
C ASN A 275 10.11 9.70 -17.51
N LYS A 276 11.20 10.18 -16.91
CA LYS A 276 12.44 9.39 -16.76
C LYS A 276 12.30 8.30 -15.71
N GLU A 277 12.76 7.10 -16.04
CA GLU A 277 12.79 5.93 -15.16
C GLU A 277 14.14 5.88 -14.42
N PHE A 278 14.11 5.57 -13.11
CA PHE A 278 15.30 5.40 -12.28
C PHE A 278 15.30 4.04 -11.56
#